data_AF-A0A963RMI4-F1
#
_entry.id   AF-A0A963RMI4-F1
#
_cell.length_a   1.000
_cell.length_b   1.000
_cell.length_c   1.000
_cell.angle_alpha   90.00
_cell.angle_beta   90.00
_cell.angle_gamma   90.00
#
_symmetry.space_group_name_H-M   'P 1'
#
loop_
_entity.id
_entity.type
_entity.pdbx_description
1 polymer ?
#
loop_
_entity_poly.entity_id
_entity_poly.type
_entity_poly.pdbx_seq_one_letter_code
_entity_poly.pdbx_strand_id
1 'polypeptide(L)'
;ALEQAAARIRRYHAWQKKQGGETATYRDDDGTLLGQKVTPLDRVGIYVPGGKAAYPSSVLMNAIPAHVAGVGEIIMVVPTPKGEKNPLVLAAAHVAGVSRAFTIGGAQAVAALAYGTATVPRVDKITGPGNAYVASAKKHVFGTVGIDMIAGPSEILVLADGSTPPDWV
;
A
#
# COMPACT_ATOMS: atom_id res chain seq x y z
N ALA A 1 7.71 -3.35 -19.24
CA ALA A 1 6.69 -4.06 -18.44
C ALA A 1 6.29 -3.31 -17.16
N LEU A 2 7.22 -2.95 -16.26
CA LEU A 2 6.90 -2.23 -15.01
C LEU A 2 6.16 -0.91 -15.23
N GLU A 3 6.63 -0.07 -16.15
CA GLU A 3 5.99 1.22 -16.47
C GLU A 3 4.57 1.04 -17.04
N GLN A 4 4.38 0.03 -17.89
CA GLN A 4 3.07 -0.31 -18.44
C GLN A 4 2.10 -0.77 -17.34
N ALA A 5 2.56 -1.63 -16.42
CA ALA A 5 1.77 -2.04 -15.27
C ALA A 5 1.44 -0.83 -14.38
N ALA A 6 2.41 0.02 -14.09
CA ALA A 6 2.22 1.24 -13.30
C ALA A 6 1.21 2.20 -13.95
N ALA A 7 1.29 2.40 -15.26
CA ALA A 7 0.35 3.24 -15.99
C ALA A 7 -1.09 2.70 -15.93
N ARG A 8 -1.27 1.38 -16.03
CA ARG A 8 -2.59 0.74 -15.90
C ARG A 8 -3.16 0.87 -14.49
N ILE A 9 -2.35 0.58 -13.47
CA ILE A 9 -2.74 0.70 -12.05
C ILE A 9 -3.12 2.16 -11.73
N ARG A 10 -2.29 3.11 -12.16
CA ARG A 10 -2.55 4.55 -11.96
C ARG A 10 -3.85 4.99 -12.62
N ARG A 11 -4.10 4.56 -13.86
CA ARG A 11 -5.35 4.89 -14.58
C ARG A 11 -6.57 4.38 -13.83
N TYR A 12 -6.53 3.14 -13.34
CA TYR A 12 -7.64 2.55 -12.60
C TYR A 12 -7.92 3.29 -11.29
N HIS A 13 -6.90 3.54 -10.47
CA HIS A 13 -7.09 4.26 -9.20
C HIS A 13 -7.45 5.74 -9.41
N ALA A 14 -6.98 6.37 -10.48
CA ALA A 14 -7.40 7.74 -10.82
C ALA A 14 -8.87 7.80 -11.20
N TRP A 15 -9.38 6.77 -11.89
CA TRP A 15 -10.81 6.62 -12.13
C TRP A 15 -11.58 6.40 -10.81
N GLN A 16 -11.10 5.52 -9.92
CA GLN A 16 -11.75 5.31 -8.60
C GLN A 16 -11.80 6.59 -7.76
N LYS A 17 -10.75 7.41 -7.75
CA LYS A 17 -10.73 8.70 -7.03
C LYS A 17 -11.87 9.62 -7.48
N LYS A 18 -12.20 9.63 -8.77
CA LYS A 18 -13.33 10.40 -9.31
C LYS A 18 -14.68 9.82 -8.90
N GLN A 19 -14.77 8.51 -8.65
CA GLN A 19 -16.01 7.83 -8.23
C GLN A 19 -16.22 7.87 -6.71
N GLY A 20 -15.14 7.91 -5.91
CA GLY A 20 -15.16 7.75 -4.46
C GLY A 20 -15.67 8.95 -3.66
N GLY A 21 -16.24 9.96 -4.32
CA GLY A 21 -16.70 11.19 -3.70
C GLY A 21 -15.60 12.25 -3.62
N GLU A 22 -15.91 13.44 -4.11
CA GLU A 22 -15.06 14.61 -3.94
C GLU A 22 -15.46 15.37 -2.68
N THR A 23 -14.62 16.33 -2.27
CA THR A 23 -15.03 17.27 -1.24
C THR A 23 -16.26 18.02 -1.73
N ALA A 24 -17.36 17.93 -0.99
CA ALA A 24 -18.64 18.50 -1.37
C ALA A 24 -19.35 19.09 -0.15
N THR A 25 -20.11 20.15 -0.38
CA THR A 25 -20.92 20.82 0.64
C THR A 25 -22.29 21.16 0.07
N TYR A 26 -23.31 21.14 0.90
CA TYR A 26 -24.66 21.58 0.56
C TYR A 26 -25.27 22.36 1.73
N ARG A 27 -26.35 23.11 1.47
CA ARG A 27 -27.17 23.71 2.53
C ARG A 27 -28.48 22.95 2.63
N ASP A 28 -28.89 22.62 3.86
CA ASP A 28 -30.21 22.05 4.11
C ASP A 28 -31.32 23.12 4.09
N ASP A 29 -32.56 22.69 4.30
CA ASP A 29 -33.75 23.56 4.24
C ASP A 29 -33.73 24.68 5.29
N ASP A 30 -33.02 24.46 6.41
CA ASP A 30 -32.83 25.44 7.48
C ASP A 30 -31.61 26.37 7.21
N GLY A 31 -30.92 26.17 6.09
CA GLY A 31 -29.77 26.96 5.65
C GLY A 31 -28.43 26.53 6.26
N THR A 32 -28.38 25.44 7.02
CA THR A 32 -27.15 24.91 7.64
C THR A 32 -26.20 24.37 6.56
N LEU A 33 -24.93 24.78 6.59
CA LEU A 33 -23.91 24.26 5.67
C LEU A 33 -23.39 22.91 6.19
N LEU A 34 -23.64 21.84 5.43
CA LEU A 34 -23.21 20.48 5.70
C LEU A 34 -22.31 19.98 4.56
N GLY A 35 -21.51 18.95 4.80
CA GLY A 35 -20.67 18.39 3.75
C GLY A 35 -19.64 17.36 4.20
N GLN A 36 -18.87 16.89 3.24
CA GLN A 36 -17.76 15.97 3.42
C GLN A 36 -16.50 16.57 2.79
N LYS A 37 -15.39 16.51 3.53
CA LYS A 37 -14.06 16.85 3.01
C LYS A 37 -13.22 15.59 2.94
N VAL A 38 -12.67 15.30 1.77
CA VAL A 38 -11.78 14.17 1.52
C VAL A 38 -10.37 14.70 1.28
N THR A 39 -9.43 14.34 2.14
CA THR A 39 -8.02 14.72 2.02
C THR A 39 -7.12 13.48 2.10
N PRO A 40 -5.97 13.48 1.42
CA PRO A 40 -4.99 12.40 1.56
C PRO A 40 -4.40 12.38 2.98
N LEU A 41 -3.79 11.26 3.32
CA LEU A 41 -2.88 11.18 4.47
C LEU A 41 -1.58 11.91 4.14
N ASP A 42 -0.91 12.46 5.14
CA ASP A 42 0.34 13.18 4.93
C ASP A 42 1.48 12.20 4.58
N ARG A 43 1.55 11.07 5.31
CA ARG A 43 2.58 10.05 5.11
C ARG A 43 2.04 8.63 5.27
N VAL A 44 2.43 7.73 4.37
CA VAL A 44 2.13 6.30 4.49
C VAL A 44 3.40 5.45 4.48
N GLY A 45 3.35 4.35 5.23
CA GLY A 45 4.36 3.30 5.22
C GLY A 45 3.89 2.11 4.41
N ILE A 46 4.72 1.61 3.49
CA ILE A 46 4.44 0.40 2.72
C ILE A 46 5.46 -0.68 3.10
N TYR A 47 4.96 -1.82 3.56
CA TYR A 47 5.77 -3.00 3.85
C TYR A 47 5.86 -3.87 2.61
N VAL A 48 7.09 -4.10 2.13
CA VAL A 48 7.35 -4.95 0.97
C VAL A 48 8.12 -6.19 1.46
N PRO A 49 7.58 -7.41 1.29
CA PRO A 49 8.30 -8.64 1.62
C PRO A 49 9.64 -8.73 0.86
N GLY A 50 10.65 -9.29 1.52
CA GLY A 50 11.98 -9.51 0.93
C GLY A 50 12.29 -10.98 0.67
N GLY A 51 13.53 -11.26 0.24
CA GLY A 51 13.99 -12.60 -0.09
C GLY A 51 13.29 -13.18 -1.33
N LYS A 52 12.85 -14.44 -1.27
CA LYS A 52 12.17 -15.12 -2.40
C LYS A 52 10.79 -14.54 -2.72
N ALA A 53 10.20 -13.76 -1.80
CA ALA A 53 8.91 -13.09 -1.97
C ALA A 53 9.03 -11.60 -2.36
N ALA A 54 10.20 -11.18 -2.85
CA ALA A 54 10.44 -9.80 -3.28
C ALA A 54 9.74 -9.51 -4.61
N TYR A 55 8.50 -9.03 -4.53
CA TYR A 55 7.65 -8.78 -5.71
C TYR A 55 7.59 -7.29 -6.09
N PRO A 56 8.07 -6.92 -7.30
CA PRO A 56 7.91 -5.57 -7.83
C PRO A 56 6.43 -5.15 -7.94
N SER A 57 5.54 -6.10 -8.21
CA SER A 57 4.09 -5.86 -8.28
C SER A 57 3.51 -5.36 -6.96
N SER A 58 3.95 -5.90 -5.82
CA SER A 58 3.49 -5.45 -4.50
C SER A 58 3.88 -3.99 -4.23
N VAL A 59 5.04 -3.55 -4.73
CA VAL A 59 5.46 -2.14 -4.63
C VAL A 59 4.50 -1.26 -5.41
N LEU A 60 4.23 -1.61 -6.69
CA LEU A 60 3.33 -0.84 -7.54
C LEU A 60 1.92 -0.75 -6.94
N MET A 61 1.37 -1.88 -6.46
CA MET A 61 0.03 -1.96 -5.91
C MET A 61 -0.14 -1.23 -4.56
N ASN A 62 0.93 -1.00 -3.80
CA ASN A 62 0.86 -0.22 -2.56
C ASN A 62 1.13 1.27 -2.79
N ALA A 63 2.15 1.63 -3.56
CA ALA A 63 2.59 3.02 -3.69
C ALA A 63 1.73 3.84 -4.66
N ILE A 64 1.28 3.26 -5.78
CA ILE A 64 0.55 4.01 -6.81
C ILE A 64 -0.82 4.54 -6.30
N PRO A 65 -1.65 3.77 -5.57
CA PRO A 65 -2.88 4.30 -4.99
C PRO A 65 -2.63 5.47 -4.05
N ALA A 66 -1.58 5.41 -3.22
CA ALA A 66 -1.22 6.49 -2.31
C ALA A 66 -0.82 7.76 -3.06
N HIS A 67 -0.04 7.63 -4.14
CA HIS A 67 0.25 8.75 -5.06
C HIS A 67 -1.00 9.35 -5.68
N VAL A 68 -1.90 8.52 -6.18
CA VAL A 68 -3.16 8.98 -6.79
C VAL A 68 -4.03 9.71 -5.76
N ALA A 69 -4.07 9.22 -4.52
CA ALA A 69 -4.74 9.91 -3.41
C ALA A 69 -4.17 11.32 -3.18
N GLY A 70 -2.85 11.49 -3.38
CA GLY A 70 -2.13 12.73 -3.15
C GLY A 70 -1.31 12.72 -1.86
N VAL A 71 -0.92 11.53 -1.38
CA VAL A 71 -0.06 11.39 -0.21
C VAL A 71 1.29 12.03 -0.49
N GLY A 72 1.76 12.90 0.42
CA GLY A 72 2.99 13.67 0.25
C GLY A 72 4.26 12.81 0.34
N GLU A 73 4.30 11.87 1.30
CA GLU A 73 5.49 11.05 1.52
C GLU A 73 5.16 9.55 1.65
N ILE A 74 5.78 8.72 0.81
CA ILE A 74 5.61 7.27 0.79
C ILE A 74 6.91 6.62 1.24
N ILE A 75 6.85 5.97 2.40
CA ILE A 75 7.98 5.32 3.05
C ILE A 75 7.92 3.82 2.81
N MET A 76 8.88 3.27 2.08
CA MET A 76 8.99 1.83 1.88
C MET A 76 9.93 1.20 2.90
N VAL A 77 9.54 0.09 3.49
CA VAL A 77 10.43 -0.81 4.23
C VAL A 77 10.51 -2.15 3.50
N VAL A 78 11.74 -2.64 3.30
CA VAL A 78 12.01 -3.93 2.64
C VAL A 78 13.20 -4.63 3.30
N PRO A 79 13.06 -5.87 3.79
CA PRO A 79 14.20 -6.58 4.35
C PRO A 79 15.18 -7.00 3.24
N THR A 80 16.47 -6.77 3.49
CA THR A 80 17.58 -7.21 2.63
C THR A 80 18.43 -8.24 3.39
N PRO A 81 17.97 -9.49 3.53
CA PRO A 81 18.75 -10.52 4.22
C PRO A 81 20.12 -10.66 3.55
N LYS A 82 21.18 -10.79 4.34
CA LYS A 82 22.58 -10.81 3.87
C LYS A 82 23.02 -9.56 3.09
N GLY A 83 22.25 -8.46 3.17
CA GLY A 83 22.52 -7.22 2.43
C GLY A 83 22.11 -7.28 0.95
N GLU A 84 21.48 -8.37 0.51
CA GLU A 84 21.07 -8.53 -0.89
C GLU A 84 19.85 -7.66 -1.22
N LYS A 85 20.00 -6.80 -2.23
CA LYS A 85 18.95 -5.90 -2.71
C LYS A 85 18.41 -6.42 -4.03
N ASN A 86 17.08 -6.50 -4.16
CA ASN A 86 16.45 -6.87 -5.42
C ASN A 86 16.36 -5.64 -6.36
N PRO A 87 17.06 -5.62 -7.51
CA PRO A 87 17.06 -4.47 -8.41
C PRO A 87 15.66 -4.14 -8.96
N LEU A 88 14.81 -5.15 -9.18
CA LEU A 88 13.46 -4.93 -9.70
C LEU A 88 12.53 -4.31 -8.66
N VAL A 89 12.73 -4.59 -7.37
CA VAL A 89 11.99 -3.91 -6.29
C VAL A 89 12.38 -2.44 -6.23
N LEU A 90 13.67 -2.12 -6.36
CA LEU A 90 14.15 -0.73 -6.38
C LEU A 90 13.67 0.01 -7.64
N ALA A 91 13.70 -0.64 -8.81
CA ALA A 91 13.16 -0.09 -10.04
C ALA A 91 11.65 0.18 -9.92
N ALA A 92 10.89 -0.75 -9.35
CA ALA A 92 9.46 -0.54 -9.10
C ALA A 92 9.19 0.57 -8.08
N ALA A 93 10.01 0.70 -7.04
CA ALA A 93 9.92 1.80 -6.08
C ALA A 93 10.11 3.15 -6.77
N HIS A 94 11.10 3.26 -7.66
CA HIS A 94 11.32 4.45 -8.47
C HIS A 94 10.13 4.74 -9.40
N VAL A 95 9.68 3.76 -10.18
CA VAL A 95 8.55 3.90 -11.11
C VAL A 95 7.24 4.26 -10.39
N ALA A 96 7.05 3.72 -9.19
CA ALA A 96 5.87 3.99 -8.37
C ALA A 96 5.97 5.29 -7.57
N GLY A 97 7.12 5.97 -7.55
CA GLY A 97 7.33 7.25 -6.85
C GLY A 97 7.56 7.14 -5.34
N VAL A 98 8.05 6.00 -4.84
CA VAL A 98 8.41 5.88 -3.41
C VAL A 98 9.39 6.98 -3.01
N SER A 99 9.10 7.71 -1.93
CA SER A 99 9.90 8.86 -1.50
C SER A 99 11.20 8.40 -0.84
N ARG A 100 11.12 7.41 0.07
CA ARG A 100 12.26 6.90 0.84
C ARG A 100 12.11 5.40 1.03
N ALA A 101 13.23 4.68 0.98
CA ALA A 101 13.28 3.23 1.17
C ALA A 101 14.28 2.87 2.28
N PHE A 102 13.86 2.01 3.21
CA PHE A 102 14.68 1.52 4.31
C PHE A 102 14.83 0.01 4.24
N THR A 103 16.06 -0.46 4.42
CA THR A 103 16.41 -1.89 4.31
C THR A 103 16.18 -2.63 5.63
N ILE A 104 14.95 -2.56 6.15
CA ILE A 104 14.50 -3.20 7.38
C ILE A 104 13.20 -3.98 7.09
N GLY A 105 12.92 -5.04 7.86
CA GLY A 105 11.66 -5.80 7.75
C GLY A 105 11.19 -6.32 9.10
N GLY A 106 10.23 -7.24 9.11
CA GLY A 106 9.69 -7.84 10.33
C GLY A 106 8.89 -6.86 11.21
N ALA A 107 8.66 -7.27 12.46
CA ALA A 107 7.89 -6.47 13.43
C ALA A 107 8.58 -5.13 13.76
N GLN A 108 9.91 -5.11 13.77
CA GLN A 108 10.72 -3.91 14.02
C GLN A 108 10.54 -2.84 12.94
N ALA A 109 10.32 -3.23 11.67
CA ALA A 109 10.03 -2.27 10.62
C ALA A 109 8.63 -1.66 10.77
N VAL A 110 7.65 -2.47 11.19
CA VAL A 110 6.30 -1.98 11.51
C VAL A 110 6.35 -1.00 12.69
N ALA A 111 7.09 -1.33 13.75
CA ALA A 111 7.28 -0.44 14.89
C ALA A 111 7.99 0.87 14.49
N ALA A 112 9.04 0.80 13.67
CA ALA A 112 9.75 1.98 13.19
C ALA A 112 8.84 2.93 12.38
N LEU A 113 7.95 2.37 11.56
CA LEU A 113 6.95 3.16 10.83
C LEU A 113 5.87 3.74 11.76
N ALA A 114 5.42 2.97 12.75
CA ALA A 114 4.34 3.37 13.65
C ALA A 114 4.75 4.44 14.68
N TYR A 115 5.97 4.36 15.20
CA TYR A 115 6.46 5.22 16.27
C TYR A 115 7.52 6.23 15.80
N GLY A 116 8.12 6.01 14.63
CA GLY A 116 9.27 6.78 14.18
C GLY A 116 10.55 6.37 14.89
N THR A 117 11.68 6.78 14.32
CA THR A 117 13.03 6.64 14.89
C THR A 117 13.85 7.87 14.50
N ALA A 118 15.12 7.93 14.89
CA ALA A 118 16.04 8.99 14.44
C ALA A 118 16.18 9.07 12.90
N THR A 119 15.90 7.99 12.17
CA THR A 119 16.09 7.93 10.71
C THR A 119 14.80 7.63 9.95
N VAL A 120 13.95 6.74 10.46
CA VAL A 120 12.64 6.37 9.88
C VAL A 120 11.57 7.32 10.41
N PRO A 121 10.89 8.09 9.55
CA PRO A 121 9.82 8.97 9.99
C PRO A 121 8.57 8.17 10.38
N ARG A 122 7.85 8.64 11.40
CA ARG A 122 6.53 8.09 11.77
C ARG A 122 5.52 8.35 10.64
N VAL A 123 4.70 7.35 10.30
CA VAL A 123 3.67 7.43 9.26
C VAL A 123 2.25 7.44 9.86
N ASP A 124 1.24 7.77 9.06
CA ASP A 124 -0.16 7.78 9.49
C ASP A 124 -0.85 6.43 9.28
N LYS A 125 -0.44 5.69 8.24
CA LYS A 125 -0.99 4.37 7.89
C LYS A 125 0.08 3.45 7.36
N ILE A 126 0.01 2.18 7.74
CA ILE A 126 0.89 1.11 7.24
C ILE A 126 0.09 0.13 6.38
N THR A 127 0.55 -0.12 5.16
CA THR A 127 -0.05 -1.10 4.24
C THR A 127 0.97 -2.15 3.81
N GLY A 128 0.47 -3.24 3.23
CA GLY A 128 1.29 -4.28 2.64
C GLY A 128 1.26 -5.58 3.46
N PRO A 129 1.33 -6.73 2.76
CA PRO A 129 1.30 -8.04 3.39
C PRO A 129 2.65 -8.37 4.02
N GLY A 130 2.64 -9.27 5.01
CA GLY A 130 3.86 -9.80 5.60
C GLY A 130 3.59 -11.12 6.32
N ASN A 131 4.64 -11.72 6.88
CA ASN A 131 4.52 -12.95 7.65
C ASN A 131 3.79 -12.73 8.99
N ALA A 132 3.64 -13.80 9.77
CA ALA A 132 2.94 -13.76 11.07
C ALA A 132 3.47 -12.68 12.03
N TYR A 133 4.78 -12.38 12.02
CA TYR A 133 5.36 -11.33 12.86
C TYR A 133 4.93 -9.94 12.43
N VAL A 134 4.90 -9.68 11.11
CA VAL A 134 4.44 -8.40 10.55
C VAL A 134 2.94 -8.24 10.80
N ALA A 135 2.16 -9.29 10.57
CA ALA A 135 0.73 -9.32 10.83
C ALA A 135 0.42 -9.04 12.31
N SER A 136 1.10 -9.72 13.23
CA SER A 136 0.97 -9.48 14.67
C SER A 136 1.38 -8.05 15.04
N ALA A 137 2.50 -7.54 14.52
CA ALA A 137 2.94 -6.17 14.80
C ALA A 137 1.92 -5.13 14.31
N LYS A 138 1.36 -5.29 13.11
CA LYS A 138 0.30 -4.41 12.57
C LYS A 138 -0.92 -4.40 13.48
N LYS A 139 -1.31 -5.56 14.03
CA LYS A 139 -2.40 -5.66 15.00
C LYS A 139 -2.11 -4.87 16.28
N HIS A 140 -0.88 -4.90 16.78
CA HIS A 140 -0.50 -4.19 18.02
C HIS A 140 -0.41 -2.67 17.85
N VAL A 141 0.00 -2.18 16.67
CA VAL A 141 0.12 -0.73 16.41
C VAL A 141 -1.18 -0.11 15.88
N PHE A 142 -2.20 -0.91 15.59
CA PHE A 142 -3.50 -0.41 15.15
C PHE A 142 -4.11 0.52 16.21
N GLY A 143 -4.52 1.70 15.79
CA GLY A 143 -4.98 2.78 16.67
C GLY A 143 -3.91 3.83 16.95
N THR A 144 -2.63 3.44 16.98
CA THR A 144 -1.52 4.42 16.88
C THR A 144 -1.31 4.88 15.45
N VAL A 145 -1.46 3.95 14.51
CA VAL A 145 -1.49 4.20 13.06
C VAL A 145 -2.63 3.42 12.43
N GLY A 146 -3.11 3.86 11.27
CA GLY A 146 -4.00 3.05 10.45
C GLY A 146 -3.28 1.81 9.91
N ILE A 147 -4.03 0.73 9.68
CA ILE A 147 -3.58 -0.40 8.87
C ILE A 147 -4.60 -0.69 7.77
N ASP A 148 -4.18 -1.33 6.69
CA ASP A 148 -5.07 -1.84 5.64
C ASP A 148 -5.88 -3.04 6.13
N MET A 149 -5.21 -4.13 6.49
CA MET A 149 -5.77 -5.38 7.00
C MET A 149 -4.68 -6.26 7.61
N ILE A 150 -5.11 -7.27 8.38
CA ILE A 150 -4.28 -8.40 8.78
C ILE A 150 -4.37 -9.43 7.66
N ALA A 151 -3.27 -9.62 6.92
CA ALA A 151 -3.26 -10.52 5.77
C ALA A 151 -3.48 -11.97 6.20
N GLY A 152 -4.45 -12.64 5.57
CA GLY A 152 -4.68 -14.08 5.67
C GLY A 152 -3.97 -14.88 4.56
N PRO A 153 -4.14 -16.20 4.52
CA PRO A 153 -3.68 -17.02 3.39
C PRO A 153 -4.38 -16.59 2.09
N SER A 154 -3.65 -16.64 0.97
CA SER A 154 -4.24 -16.34 -0.35
C SER A 154 -5.08 -17.52 -0.84
N GLU A 155 -6.23 -17.21 -1.44
CA GLU A 155 -7.16 -18.19 -2.00
C GLU A 155 -7.69 -17.72 -3.37
N ILE A 156 -8.11 -18.68 -4.20
CA ILE A 156 -8.80 -18.45 -5.48
C ILE A 156 -9.92 -19.48 -5.63
N LEU A 157 -11.11 -19.02 -6.03
CA LEU A 157 -12.24 -19.88 -6.39
C LEU A 157 -12.43 -19.84 -7.90
N VAL A 158 -12.35 -21.00 -8.55
CA VAL A 158 -12.58 -21.13 -10.00
C VAL A 158 -13.94 -21.80 -10.22
N LEU A 159 -14.83 -21.12 -10.96
CA LEU A 159 -16.11 -21.66 -11.40
C LEU A 159 -16.03 -21.93 -12.90
N ALA A 160 -16.13 -23.20 -13.29
CA ALA A 160 -16.10 -23.63 -14.69
C ALA A 160 -17.36 -24.45 -14.99
N ASP A 161 -18.06 -24.08 -16.07
CA ASP A 161 -19.31 -24.70 -16.51
C ASP A 161 -19.10 -25.89 -17.48
N GLY A 162 -17.84 -26.26 -17.72
CA GLY A 162 -17.44 -27.32 -18.66
C GLY A 162 -17.15 -26.83 -20.08
N SER A 163 -17.35 -25.55 -20.41
CA SER A 163 -17.02 -24.97 -21.73
C SER A 163 -15.56 -24.51 -21.84
N THR A 164 -14.84 -24.39 -20.71
CA THR A 164 -13.46 -23.91 -20.65
C THR A 164 -12.46 -25.05 -20.89
N PRO A 165 -11.41 -24.87 -21.72
CA PRO A 165 -10.33 -25.85 -21.86
C PRO A 165 -9.76 -26.25 -20.50
N PRO A 166 -9.68 -27.57 -20.16
CA PRO A 166 -9.22 -28.01 -18.85
C PRO A 166 -7.83 -27.53 -18.48
N ASP A 167 -6.91 -27.41 -19.46
CA ASP A 167 -5.54 -26.95 -19.21
C ASP A 167 -5.45 -25.46 -18.81
N TRP A 168 -6.53 -24.68 -18.96
CA TRP A 168 -6.60 -23.28 -18.55
C TRP A 168 -7.19 -23.08 -17.15
N VAL A 169 -7.87 -24.11 -16.61
CA VAL A 169 -8.51 -24.12 -15.28
C VAL A 169 -7.49 -24.60 -14.25
#